data_AF-A0A843J7T2-F1
#
_entry.id   AF-A0A843J7T2-F1
#
_cell.length_a   1.000
_cell.length_b   1.000
_cell.length_c   1.000
_cell.angle_alpha   90.00
_cell.angle_beta   90.00
_cell.angle_gamma   90.00
#
_symmetry.space_group_name_H-M   'P 1'
#
loop_
_entity.id
_entity.type
_entity.pdbx_description
1 polymer ?
#
loop_
_entity_poly.entity_id
_entity_poly.type
_entity_poly.pdbx_seq_one_letter_code
_entity_poly.pdbx_strand_id
1 'polypeptide(L)'
;MIHFVGAGSGAVDLITIRGAELLKEADLIIYAGSLVNPALLDYAKDSCEIYDSAKMTLDEVLEKMFEAEKEGKMTVRLHTGDSSIYGAIREQMDRLDEEGISYDVCPGVSSFCGAAAALKAEYTLPDVSQSVIITRMAGRT
;
A
#
# COMPACT_ATOMS: atom_id res chain seq x y z
N MET A 1 2.56 7.98 -14.08
CA MET A 1 3.50 7.23 -13.21
C MET A 1 2.72 6.67 -12.04
N ILE A 2 3.02 5.43 -11.63
CA ILE A 2 2.28 4.70 -10.59
C ILE A 2 3.14 4.54 -9.33
N HIS A 3 2.57 4.82 -8.17
CA HIS A 3 3.24 4.70 -6.87
C HIS A 3 2.54 3.66 -6.00
N PHE A 4 3.23 2.56 -5.67
CA PHE A 4 2.74 1.63 -4.66
C PHE A 4 3.09 2.17 -3.28
N VAL A 5 2.08 2.52 -2.47
CA VAL A 5 2.29 3.20 -1.19
C VAL A 5 1.81 2.32 -0.03
N GLY A 6 2.69 2.11 0.95
CA GLY A 6 2.32 1.53 2.23
C GLY A 6 1.61 2.55 3.13
N ALA A 7 0.35 2.29 3.45
CA ALA A 7 -0.53 3.11 4.29
C ALA A 7 -0.14 3.13 5.77
N GLY A 8 0.75 2.22 6.20
CA GLY A 8 1.09 2.04 7.60
C GLY A 8 0.13 1.09 8.34
N SER A 9 0.30 1.00 9.65
CA SER A 9 -0.32 -0.04 10.48
C SER A 9 -1.75 0.29 10.97
N GLY A 10 -2.36 1.35 10.45
CA GLY A 10 -3.80 1.64 10.60
C GLY A 10 -4.11 3.09 10.99
N ALA A 11 -3.32 3.71 11.87
CA ALA A 11 -3.51 5.13 12.19
C ALA A 11 -3.08 6.03 11.03
N VAL A 12 -3.81 7.13 10.82
CA VAL A 12 -3.61 8.04 9.68
C VAL A 12 -2.22 8.68 9.69
N ASP A 13 -1.68 8.94 10.88
CA ASP A 13 -0.37 9.55 11.11
C ASP A 13 0.80 8.57 11.07
N LEU A 14 0.53 7.27 10.87
CA LEU A 14 1.55 6.23 10.69
C LEU A 14 1.89 5.96 9.22
N ILE A 15 1.25 6.67 8.29
CA ILE A 15 1.75 6.79 6.92
C ILE A 15 3.07 7.58 6.93
N THR A 16 3.97 7.27 6.00
CA THR A 16 5.18 8.07 5.85
C THR A 16 4.86 9.46 5.31
N ILE A 17 5.73 10.44 5.58
CA ILE A 17 5.61 11.79 5.00
C ILE A 17 5.52 11.69 3.47
N ARG A 18 6.38 10.87 2.84
CA ARG A 18 6.35 10.63 1.39
C ARG A 18 4.99 10.08 0.94
N GLY A 19 4.45 9.08 1.64
CA GLY A 19 3.14 8.50 1.31
C GLY A 19 2.01 9.53 1.39
N ALA A 20 1.99 10.39 2.41
CA ALA A 20 1.00 11.45 2.53
C ALA A 20 1.11 12.50 1.42
N GLU A 21 2.32 12.93 1.05
CA GLU A 21 2.52 13.86 -0.07
C GLU A 21 2.07 13.24 -1.40
N LEU A 22 2.40 11.97 -1.65
CA LEU A 22 1.94 11.26 -2.84
C LEU A 22 0.40 11.21 -2.91
N LEU A 23 -0.29 10.98 -1.79
CA LEU A 23 -1.76 10.99 -1.75
C LEU A 23 -2.36 12.36 -2.08
N LYS A 24 -1.71 13.45 -1.67
CA LYS A 24 -2.16 14.82 -1.99
C LYS A 24 -2.02 15.15 -3.47
N GLU A 25 -0.99 14.63 -4.12
CA GLU A 25 -0.69 14.90 -5.52
C GLU A 25 -1.44 13.97 -6.49
N ALA A 26 -1.85 12.78 -6.03
CA ALA A 26 -2.51 11.76 -6.84
C ALA A 26 -3.74 12.28 -7.60
N ASP A 27 -3.84 11.91 -8.88
CA ASP A 27 -5.05 12.09 -9.69
C ASP A 27 -5.99 10.87 -9.56
N LEU A 28 -5.42 9.70 -9.30
CA LEU A 28 -6.12 8.44 -9.12
C LEU A 28 -5.58 7.74 -7.86
N ILE A 29 -6.47 7.37 -6.94
CA ILE A 29 -6.14 6.51 -5.79
C ILE A 29 -6.92 5.21 -5.91
N ILE A 30 -6.21 4.08 -5.86
CA ILE A 30 -6.83 2.76 -5.74
C ILE A 30 -6.38 2.15 -4.43
N TYR A 31 -7.27 2.02 -3.44
CA TYR A 31 -6.91 1.50 -2.12
C TYR A 31 -7.41 0.08 -1.87
N ALA A 32 -6.70 -0.66 -1.01
CA ALA A 32 -7.00 -2.05 -0.68
C ALA A 32 -8.10 -2.20 0.40
N GLY A 33 -9.34 -1.85 0.07
CA GLY A 33 -10.54 -2.18 0.85
C GLY A 33 -10.50 -1.80 2.33
N SER A 34 -11.18 -2.63 3.15
CA SER A 34 -11.38 -2.37 4.58
C SER A 34 -10.12 -2.43 5.45
N LEU A 35 -8.96 -2.77 4.87
CA LEU A 35 -7.69 -2.85 5.60
C LEU A 35 -6.94 -1.51 5.60
N VAL A 36 -7.36 -0.56 4.77
CA VAL A 36 -6.85 0.81 4.76
C VAL A 36 -7.84 1.68 5.51
N ASN A 37 -7.33 2.52 6.41
CA ASN A 37 -8.15 3.48 7.13
C ASN A 37 -8.69 4.54 6.15
N PRO A 38 -10.01 4.69 5.98
CA PRO A 38 -10.58 5.64 5.01
C PRO A 38 -10.17 7.09 5.26
N ALA A 39 -9.82 7.47 6.49
CA ALA A 39 -9.37 8.83 6.80
C ALA A 39 -8.01 9.18 6.15
N LEU A 40 -7.25 8.21 5.63
CA LEU A 40 -6.10 8.50 4.76
C LEU A 40 -6.51 9.12 3.42
N LEU A 41 -7.74 8.86 2.97
CA LEU A 41 -8.26 9.41 1.72
C LEU A 41 -8.59 10.91 1.85
N ASP A 42 -8.65 11.45 3.08
CA ASP A 42 -8.81 12.88 3.33
C ASP A 42 -7.57 13.69 2.88
N TYR A 43 -6.44 13.03 2.62
CA TYR A 43 -5.28 13.68 1.98
C TYR A 43 -5.50 13.93 0.49
N ALA A 44 -6.41 13.22 -0.17
CA ALA A 44 -6.64 13.34 -1.59
C ALA A 44 -7.15 14.74 -1.95
N LYS A 45 -6.69 15.27 -3.08
CA LYS A 45 -7.25 16.50 -3.65
C LYS A 45 -8.68 16.26 -4.15
N ASP A 46 -9.51 17.31 -4.15
CA ASP A 46 -10.93 17.23 -4.55
C ASP A 46 -11.16 16.64 -5.95
N SER A 47 -10.19 16.80 -6.85
CA SER A 47 -10.27 16.28 -8.22
C SER A 47 -9.78 14.84 -8.37
N CYS A 48 -9.38 14.18 -7.27
CA CYS A 48 -8.86 12.82 -7.30
C CYS A 48 -9.98 11.81 -7.51
N GLU A 49 -9.79 10.89 -8.45
CA GLU A 49 -10.65 9.71 -8.61
C GLU A 49 -10.23 8.65 -7.58
N ILE A 50 -11.19 8.06 -6.86
CA ILE A 50 -10.90 7.11 -5.77
C ILE A 50 -11.67 5.81 -6.00
N TYR A 51 -10.95 4.69 -6.00
CA TYR A 51 -11.49 3.35 -6.18
C TYR A 51 -11.12 2.39 -5.05
N ASP A 52 -12.09 1.56 -4.67
CA ASP A 52 -11.91 0.47 -3.72
C ASP A 52 -11.63 -0.84 -4.46
N SER A 53 -10.38 -1.30 -4.43
CA SER A 53 -10.01 -2.54 -5.14
C SER A 53 -10.63 -3.80 -4.56
N ALA A 54 -11.18 -3.77 -3.34
CA ALA A 54 -11.88 -4.95 -2.81
C ALA A 54 -13.18 -5.25 -3.57
N LYS A 55 -13.66 -4.30 -4.39
CA LYS A 55 -14.83 -4.43 -5.26
C LYS A 55 -14.45 -4.61 -6.74
N MET A 56 -13.16 -4.78 -7.02
CA MET A 56 -12.61 -4.86 -8.36
C MET A 56 -11.81 -6.15 -8.52
N THR A 57 -11.80 -6.66 -9.74
CA THR A 57 -10.88 -7.69 -10.20
C THR A 57 -9.49 -7.08 -10.47
N LEU A 58 -8.47 -7.94 -10.58
CA LEU A 58 -7.12 -7.50 -10.96
C LEU A 58 -7.13 -6.77 -12.31
N ASP A 59 -7.87 -7.29 -13.29
CA ASP A 59 -7.95 -6.70 -14.63
C ASP A 59 -8.59 -5.31 -14.60
N GLU A 60 -9.65 -5.11 -13.81
CA GLU A 60 -10.28 -3.79 -13.64
C GLU A 60 -9.33 -2.79 -12.96
N VAL A 61 -8.54 -3.23 -11.98
CA VAL A 61 -7.53 -2.38 -11.33
C VAL A 61 -6.46 -1.97 -12.34
N LEU A 62 -5.95 -2.91 -13.12
CA LEU A 62 -4.94 -2.67 -14.16
C LEU A 62 -5.48 -1.75 -15.25
N GLU A 63 -6.71 -1.98 -15.71
CA GLU A 63 -7.37 -1.13 -16.71
C GLU A 63 -7.41 0.33 -16.25
N LYS A 64 -7.79 0.58 -14.99
CA LYS A 64 -7.78 1.93 -14.42
C LYS A 64 -6.38 2.55 -14.34
N MET A 65 -5.37 1.76 -13.98
CA MET A 65 -3.98 2.22 -13.99
C MET A 65 -3.51 2.58 -15.40
N PHE A 66 -3.86 1.77 -16.41
CA PHE A 66 -3.48 2.00 -17.80
C PHE A 66 -4.20 3.21 -18.40
N GLU A 67 -5.48 3.40 -18.09
CA GLU A 67 -6.24 4.59 -18.49
C GLU A 67 -5.59 5.87 -17.92
N ALA A 68 -5.29 5.88 -16.61
CA ALA A 68 -4.64 7.00 -15.97
C ALA A 68 -3.24 7.28 -16.56
N GLU A 69 -2.44 6.25 -16.82
CA GLU A 69 -1.12 6.40 -17.43
C GLU A 69 -1.21 7.03 -18.84
N LYS A 70 -2.17 6.59 -19.66
CA LYS A 70 -2.40 7.15 -21.01
C LYS A 70 -2.79 8.63 -20.97
N GLU A 71 -3.47 9.06 -19.91
CA GLU A 71 -3.85 10.44 -19.67
C GLU A 71 -2.73 11.27 -19.00
N GLY A 72 -1.59 10.65 -18.69
CA GLY A 72 -0.48 11.31 -17.98
C GLY A 72 -0.78 11.61 -16.52
N LYS A 73 -1.78 10.94 -15.93
CA LYS A 73 -2.20 11.09 -14.53
C LYS A 73 -1.27 10.36 -13.57
N MET A 74 -1.15 10.88 -12.36
CA MET A 74 -0.44 10.24 -11.26
C MET A 74 -1.36 9.28 -10.51
N THR A 75 -0.96 8.02 -10.39
CA THR A 75 -1.74 7.00 -9.68
C THR A 75 -1.05 6.59 -8.38
N VAL A 76 -1.79 6.55 -7.29
CA VAL A 76 -1.37 5.94 -6.02
C VAL A 76 -2.14 4.65 -5.78
N ARG A 77 -1.40 3.54 -5.69
CA ARG A 77 -1.91 2.23 -5.29
C ARG A 77 -1.64 2.02 -3.80
N LEU A 78 -2.65 2.25 -2.97
CA LEU A 78 -2.52 2.29 -1.50
C LEU A 78 -2.79 0.91 -0.87
N HIS A 79 -1.76 0.36 -0.23
CA HIS A 79 -1.79 -0.94 0.46
C HIS A 79 -1.66 -0.79 1.97
N THR A 80 -2.29 -1.67 2.74
CA THR A 80 -2.11 -1.69 4.21
C THR A 80 -0.68 -2.06 4.60
N GLY A 81 -0.18 -1.51 5.71
CA GLY A 81 1.15 -1.81 6.22
C GLY A 81 2.27 -1.41 5.26
N ASP A 82 3.18 -2.36 5.02
CA ASP A 82 4.16 -2.30 3.93
C ASP A 82 3.80 -3.35 2.87
N SER A 83 3.92 -3.00 1.60
CA SER A 83 3.48 -3.87 0.50
C SER A 83 4.38 -5.09 0.26
N SER A 84 5.57 -5.14 0.86
CA SER A 84 6.50 -6.28 0.71
C SER A 84 6.02 -7.56 1.39
N ILE A 85 5.17 -7.47 2.41
CA ILE A 85 4.67 -8.62 3.17
C ILE A 85 3.18 -8.82 2.87
N TYR A 86 2.86 -9.87 2.12
CA TYR A 86 1.49 -10.23 1.73
C TYR A 86 0.72 -9.14 0.95
N GLY A 87 1.42 -8.19 0.31
CA GLY A 87 0.78 -7.06 -0.39
C GLY A 87 0.19 -7.38 -1.77
N ALA A 88 0.44 -8.56 -2.34
CA ALA A 88 -0.06 -8.96 -3.67
C ALA A 88 0.26 -7.95 -4.80
N ILE A 89 1.40 -7.28 -4.72
CA ILE A 89 1.82 -6.26 -5.69
C ILE A 89 2.53 -6.84 -6.92
N ARG A 90 3.09 -8.05 -6.82
CA ARG A 90 3.94 -8.62 -7.88
C ARG A 90 3.21 -8.80 -9.20
N GLU A 91 2.00 -9.36 -9.17
CA GLU A 91 1.20 -9.59 -10.38
C GLU A 91 0.86 -8.28 -11.10
N GLN A 92 0.63 -7.20 -10.34
CA GLN A 92 0.39 -5.87 -10.92
C GLN A 92 1.68 -5.33 -11.58
N MET A 93 2.82 -5.44 -10.88
CA MET A 93 4.13 -5.01 -11.37
C MET A 93 4.55 -5.75 -12.65
N ASP A 94 4.33 -7.06 -12.72
CA ASP A 94 4.64 -7.85 -13.92
C ASP A 94 3.87 -7.32 -15.15
N ARG A 95 2.60 -6.99 -15.00
CA ARG A 95 1.77 -6.43 -16.08
C ARG A 95 2.16 -5.00 -16.45
N LEU A 96 2.61 -4.21 -15.47
CA LEU A 96 3.16 -2.87 -15.73
C LEU A 96 4.48 -2.94 -16.50
N ASP A 97 5.35 -3.89 -16.15
CA ASP A 97 6.62 -4.13 -16.85
C ASP A 97 6.38 -4.55 -18.31
N GLU A 98 5.39 -5.42 -18.58
CA GLU A 98 4.99 -5.83 -19.93
C GLU A 98 4.54 -4.66 -20.82
N GLU A 99 3.83 -3.69 -20.24
CA GLU A 99 3.34 -2.49 -20.93
C GLU A 99 4.38 -1.35 -20.95
N GLY A 100 5.55 -1.54 -20.33
CA GLY A 100 6.60 -0.52 -20.23
C GLY A 100 6.23 0.69 -19.36
N ILE A 101 5.32 0.51 -18.40
CA ILE A 101 4.83 1.57 -17.52
C ILE A 101 5.72 1.66 -16.28
N SER A 102 6.22 2.86 -16.00
CA SER A 102 7.11 3.08 -14.84
C SER A 102 6.34 3.17 -13.53
N TYR A 103 6.87 2.50 -12.51
CA TYR A 103 6.34 2.57 -11.15
C TYR A 103 7.46 2.63 -10.09
N ASP A 104 7.10 3.06 -8.88
CA ASP A 104 7.95 2.96 -7.71
C ASP A 104 7.21 2.39 -6.49
N VAL A 105 7.95 2.19 -5.40
CA VAL A 105 7.41 1.70 -4.13
C VAL A 105 7.81 2.67 -3.01
N CYS A 106 6.81 3.26 -2.36
CA CYS A 106 6.97 3.98 -1.11
C CYS A 106 6.70 3.02 0.07
N PRO A 107 7.72 2.73 0.90
CA PRO A 107 7.57 1.80 2.01
C PRO A 107 6.59 2.33 3.06
N GLY A 108 6.06 1.42 3.87
CA GLY A 108 5.15 1.70 4.98
C GLY A 108 5.55 1.02 6.28
N VAL A 109 4.84 1.37 7.35
CA VAL A 109 5.02 0.72 8.67
C VAL A 109 4.18 -0.55 8.71
N SER A 110 4.82 -1.71 8.70
CA SER A 110 4.14 -3.00 8.82
C SER A 110 3.41 -3.18 10.16
N SER A 111 2.34 -3.98 10.13
CA SER A 111 1.48 -4.22 11.29
C SER A 111 2.21 -4.86 12.48
N PHE A 112 3.21 -5.72 12.25
CA PHE A 112 4.01 -6.30 13.34
C PHE A 112 4.85 -5.23 14.06
N CYS A 113 5.38 -4.22 13.36
CA CYS A 113 6.03 -3.08 14.00
C CYS A 113 5.05 -2.30 14.87
N GLY A 114 3.83 -2.06 14.36
CA GLY A 114 2.75 -1.43 15.14
C GLY A 114 2.38 -2.23 16.39
N ALA A 115 2.31 -3.55 16.28
CA ALA A 115 2.02 -4.44 17.40
C ALA A 115 3.11 -4.40 18.49
N ALA A 116 4.39 -4.46 18.11
CA ALA A 116 5.50 -4.31 19.06
C ALA A 116 5.47 -2.96 19.78
N ALA A 117 5.24 -1.86 19.04
CA ALA A 117 5.13 -0.52 19.63
C ALA A 117 3.97 -0.42 20.63
N ALA A 118 2.80 -0.99 20.29
CA ALA A 118 1.64 -1.02 21.19
C ALA A 118 1.92 -1.82 22.47
N LEU A 119 2.67 -2.91 22.36
CA LEU A 119 3.10 -3.74 23.50
C LEU A 119 4.28 -3.15 24.27
N LYS A 120 4.91 -2.08 23.76
CA LYS A 120 6.18 -1.53 24.27
C LYS A 120 7.28 -2.60 24.34
N ALA A 121 7.34 -3.43 23.31
CA ALA A 121 8.23 -4.58 23.24
C ALA A 121 9.26 -4.41 22.12
N GLU A 122 10.45 -4.98 22.34
CA GLU A 122 11.45 -5.19 21.30
C GLU A 122 11.45 -6.67 20.92
N TYR A 123 11.44 -6.99 19.62
CA TYR A 123 11.44 -8.39 19.16
C TYR A 123 12.80 -9.08 19.34
N THR A 124 13.88 -8.32 19.23
CA THR A 124 15.26 -8.79 19.31
C THR A 124 15.89 -8.31 20.60
N LEU A 125 16.31 -9.25 21.44
CA LEU A 125 16.94 -8.96 22.72
C LEU A 125 18.33 -9.62 22.73
N PRO A 126 19.41 -8.89 23.06
CA PRO A 126 20.73 -9.50 23.25
C PRO A 126 20.65 -10.72 24.18
N ASP A 127 21.35 -11.79 23.81
CA ASP A 127 21.39 -13.08 24.52
C ASP A 127 20.05 -13.84 24.65
N VAL A 128 18.95 -13.32 24.09
CA VAL A 128 17.62 -13.94 24.15
C VAL A 128 17.07 -14.26 22.76
N SER A 129 17.01 -13.27 21.87
CA SER A 129 16.48 -13.41 20.52
C SER A 129 17.22 -12.49 19.53
N GLN A 130 17.68 -13.05 18.41
CA GLN A 130 18.35 -12.30 17.33
C GLN A 130 17.67 -12.52 15.96
N SER A 131 16.51 -13.17 15.96
CA SER A 131 15.76 -13.51 14.76
C SER A 131 14.28 -13.21 14.95
N VAL A 132 13.63 -12.77 13.88
CA VAL A 132 12.18 -12.58 13.79
C VAL A 132 11.66 -13.39 12.62
N ILE A 133 10.65 -14.23 12.86
CA ILE A 133 9.98 -15.01 11.81
C ILE A 133 8.63 -14.37 11.52
N ILE A 134 8.45 -13.88 10.31
CA ILE A 134 7.17 -13.36 9.80
C ILE A 134 6.54 -14.47 8.97
N THR A 135 5.36 -14.93 9.38
CA THR A 135 4.68 -16.05 8.72
C THR A 135 3.16 -15.93 8.85
N ARG A 136 2.44 -16.81 8.16
CA ARG A 136 1.00 -16.99 8.27
C ARG A 136 0.68 -18.47 8.41
N MET A 137 -0.38 -18.78 9.15
CA MET A 137 -0.88 -20.15 9.25
C MET A 137 -1.53 -20.57 7.92
N ALA A 138 -1.37 -21.84 7.53
CA ALA A 138 -2.11 -22.40 6.40
C ALA A 138 -3.60 -22.51 6.76
N GLY A 139 -4.48 -22.00 5.91
CA GLY A 139 -5.93 -22.04 6.12
C GLY A 139 -6.70 -21.26 5.06
N ARG A 140 -8.03 -21.44 5.04
CA ARG A 140 -8.96 -20.55 4.33
C ARG A 140 -9.43 -19.49 5.31
N THR A 141 -9.06 -18.24 5.06
CA THR A 141 -9.73 -17.05 5.62
C THR A 141 -11.03 -16.79 4.89
#